data_AF-A0AAE4DD83-F1
#
_entry.id   AF-A0AAE4DD83-F1
#
_cell.length_a   1.000
_cell.length_b   1.000
_cell.length_c   1.000
_cell.angle_alpha   90.00
_cell.angle_beta   90.00
_cell.angle_gamma   90.00
#
_symmetry.space_group_name_H-M   'P 1'
#
loop_
_entity.id
_entity.type
_entity.pdbx_description
1 polymer ?
#
loop_
_entity_poly.entity_id
_entity_poly.type
_entity_poly.pdbx_seq_one_letter_code
_entity_poly.pdbx_strand_id
1 'polypeptide(L)' 'DKDPNKWDNNVASMLLKKSNPEFYQDEVVLHGYCRGVEPYNYVKSVYSHYDHYSNFMDEK' A
#
# COMPACT_ATOMS: atom_id res chain seq x y z
N ASP A 1 6.42 -16.74 -0.11
CA ASP A 1 5.80 -15.93 -1.18
C ASP A 1 4.88 -14.84 -0.63
N LYS A 2 4.62 -13.80 -1.43
CA LYS A 2 3.70 -12.70 -1.11
C LYS A 2 2.30 -13.04 -1.63
N ASP A 3 1.25 -12.68 -0.91
CA ASP A 3 -0.15 -12.93 -1.24
C ASP A 3 -0.80 -11.69 -1.90
N PRO A 4 -1.30 -11.78 -3.15
CA PRO A 4 -1.90 -10.63 -3.83
C PRO A 4 -3.23 -10.16 -3.20
N ASN A 5 -3.84 -10.96 -2.33
CA ASN A 5 -5.10 -10.61 -1.65
C ASN A 5 -4.89 -10.04 -0.24
N LYS A 6 -3.64 -9.84 0.18
CA LYS A 6 -3.30 -9.22 1.47
C LYS A 6 -2.60 -7.89 1.26
N TRP A 7 -2.98 -6.88 2.04
CA TRP A 7 -2.39 -5.56 1.96
C TRP A 7 -1.03 -5.51 2.66
N ASP A 8 -1.04 -5.62 3.99
CA ASP A 8 0.15 -5.47 4.84
C ASP A 8 1.17 -6.56 4.59
N ASN A 9 2.44 -6.16 4.58
CA ASN A 9 3.58 -7.03 4.29
C ASN A 9 3.46 -7.79 2.95
N ASN A 10 2.59 -7.36 2.04
CA ASN A 10 2.28 -8.05 0.78
C ASN A 10 2.19 -7.03 -0.36
N VAL A 11 0.99 -6.69 -0.83
CA VAL A 11 0.77 -5.72 -1.92
C VAL A 11 1.40 -4.37 -1.58
N ALA A 12 1.23 -3.90 -0.34
CA ALA A 12 1.79 -2.63 0.12
C ALA A 12 3.32 -2.58 -0.01
N SER A 13 4.01 -3.68 0.31
CA SER A 13 5.47 -3.77 0.20
C SER A 13 5.95 -3.69 -1.25
N MET A 14 5.22 -4.31 -2.18
CA MET A 14 5.57 -4.26 -3.61
C MET A 14 5.25 -2.89 -4.22
N LEU A 15 4.16 -2.26 -3.80
CA LEU A 15 3.78 -0.93 -4.25
C LEU A 15 4.88 0.11 -3.91
N LEU A 16 5.40 0.08 -2.68
CA LEU A 16 6.51 0.94 -2.26
C LEU A 16 7.80 0.70 -3.04
N LYS A 17 8.04 -0.53 -3.50
CA LYS A 17 9.22 -0.89 -4.30
C LYS A 17 9.10 -0.50 -5.78
N LYS A 18 7.89 -0.27 -6.30
CA LYS A 18 7.65 -0.01 -7.72
C LYS A 18 8.19 1.34 -8.23
N SER A 19 8.80 2.15 -7.37
CA SER A 19 9.59 3.32 -7.74
C SER A 19 11.09 3.02 -7.90
N ASN A 20 11.57 1.84 -7.49
CA ASN A 20 12.95 1.41 -7.66
C ASN A 20 13.13 0.68 -9.02
N PRO A 21 14.11 1.09 -9.85
CA PRO A 21 14.40 0.46 -11.15
C PRO A 21 14.51 -1.06 -11.11
N GLU A 22 15.13 -1.61 -10.06
CA GLU A 22 15.28 -3.05 -9.86
C GLU A 22 13.94 -3.80 -9.93
N PHE A 23 12.84 -3.17 -9.52
CA PHE A 23 11.53 -3.79 -9.49
C PHE A 23 10.69 -3.42 -10.71
N TYR A 24 10.72 -2.16 -11.16
CA TYR A 24 9.84 -1.75 -12.25
C TYR A 24 10.38 -2.07 -13.65
N GLN A 25 11.68 -2.36 -13.77
CA GLN A 25 12.31 -2.80 -15.03
C GLN A 25 12.35 -4.33 -15.16
N ASP A 26 11.83 -5.07 -14.17
CA ASP A 26 11.69 -6.52 -14.27
C ASP A 26 10.83 -6.88 -15.48
N GLU A 27 11.26 -7.90 -16.23
CA GLU A 27 10.65 -8.35 -17.47
C GLU A 27 9.17 -8.75 -17.34
N VAL A 28 8.72 -9.14 -16.14
CA VAL A 28 7.33 -9.49 -15.88
C VAL A 28 6.43 -8.28 -15.62
N VAL A 29 7.00 -7.08 -15.44
CA VAL A 29 6.26 -5.87 -15.10
C VAL A 29 5.73 -5.17 -16.35
N LEU A 30 4.42 -5.29 -16.56
CA LEU A 30 3.75 -4.76 -17.75
C LEU A 30 3.73 -3.22 -17.84
N HIS A 31 3.72 -2.51 -16.70
CA HIS A 31 3.43 -1.07 -16.65
C HIS A 31 4.52 -0.20 -16.00
N GLY A 32 5.75 -0.70 -15.94
CA GLY A 32 6.92 0.09 -15.50
C GLY A 32 6.74 0.84 -14.17
N TYR A 33 7.39 2.00 -14.11
CA TYR A 33 7.51 2.85 -12.92
C TYR A 33 6.16 3.27 -12.33
N CYS A 34 6.10 3.28 -10.99
CA CYS A 34 4.97 3.83 -10.26
C CYS A 34 5.42 4.54 -8.98
N ARG A 35 4.82 5.70 -8.68
CA ARG A 35 4.98 6.44 -7.42
C ARG A 35 4.12 5.80 -6.31
N GLY A 36 4.43 4.57 -5.93
CA GLY A 36 3.60 3.78 -5.01
C GLY A 36 3.51 4.31 -3.57
N VAL A 37 4.37 5.26 -3.17
CA VAL A 37 4.35 5.89 -1.85
C VAL A 37 3.07 6.71 -1.63
N GLU A 38 2.59 7.42 -2.64
CA GLU A 38 1.37 8.24 -2.56
C GLU A 38 0.12 7.39 -2.24
N PRO A 39 -0.24 6.36 -3.02
CA PRO A 39 -1.38 5.50 -2.71
C PRO A 39 -1.21 4.70 -1.41
N TYR A 40 0.02 4.30 -1.05
CA TYR A 40 0.28 3.65 0.24
C TYR A 40 -0.10 4.57 1.41
N ASN A 41 0.37 5.82 1.38
CA ASN A 41 0.06 6.80 2.42
C ASN A 41 -1.42 7.18 2.45
N TYR A 42 -2.08 7.22 1.28
CA TYR A 42 -3.52 7.44 1.20
C TYR A 42 -4.31 6.33 1.92
N VAL A 43 -4.02 5.06 1.65
CA VAL A 43 -4.68 3.95 2.35
C VAL A 43 -4.41 3.99 3.85
N LYS A 44 -3.18 4.29 4.26
CA LYS A 44 -2.81 4.45 5.67
C LYS A 44 -3.62 5.55 6.36
N SER A 45 -3.84 6.69 5.70
CA SER A 45 -4.62 7.78 6.29
C SER A 45 -6.11 7.40 6.40
N VAL A 46 -6.67 6.68 5.43
CA VAL A 46 -8.05 6.17 5.50
C VAL A 46 -8.23 5.26 6.73
N TYR A 47 -7.34 4.30 6.95
CA TYR A 47 -7.41 3.46 8.15
C TYR A 47 -7.23 4.26 9.43
N SER A 48 -6.28 5.20 9.48
CA SER A 48 -6.10 6.06 10.65
C SER A 48 -7.36 6.88 10.97
N HIS A 49 -8.06 7.39 9.96
CA HIS A 49 -9.32 8.11 10.17
C HIS A 49 -10.44 7.18 10.62
N TYR A 50 -10.52 5.98 10.03
CA TYR A 50 -11.47 4.94 10.45
C TYR A 50 -11.28 4.56 11.91
N ASP A 51 -10.05 4.28 12.34
CA ASP A 51 -9.74 3.95 13.74
C ASP A 51 -10.09 5.11 14.67
N HIS A 52 -9.76 6.34 14.28
CA HIS A 52 -10.10 7.54 15.05
C HIS A 52 -11.61 7.68 15.26
N TYR A 53 -12.42 7.51 14.21
CA TYR A 53 -13.87 7.59 14.32
C TYR A 53 -14.47 6.40 15.08
N SER A 54 -13.92 5.20 14.92
CA SER A 54 -14.40 4.01 15.65
C SER A 54 -14.19 4.18 17.15
N ASN A 55 -13.00 4.61 17.58
CA ASN A 55 -12.73 4.88 19.00
C ASN A 55 -13.65 5.96 19.58
N PHE A 56 -13.93 7.02 18.82
CA PHE A 56 -14.86 8.07 19.26
C PHE A 56 -16.30 7.56 19.40
N MET A 57 -16.71 6.59 18.58
CA MET A 57 -18.03 5.95 18.70
C MET A 57 -18.09 4.98 19.88
N ASP A 58 -17.00 4.27 20.19
CA ASP A 58 -16.93 3.32 21.30
C ASP A 58 -16.82 4.00 22.68
N GLU A 59 -16.35 5.24 22.75
CA GLU A 59 -16.32 6.06 23.98
C GLU A 59 -17.68 6.68 24.37
N LYS A 60 -18.74 6.46 23.57
CA LYS A 60 -20.12 6.88 23.88
C LYS A 60 -20.97 5.73 24.43
#